data_AF-A0A4V6ENS8-F1
#
_entry.id   AF-A0A4V6ENS8-F1
#
_cell.length_a   1.000
_cell.length_b   1.000
_cell.length_c   1.000
_cell.angle_alpha   90.00
_cell.angle_beta   90.00
_cell.angle_gamma   90.00
#
_symmetry.space_group_name_H-M   'P 1'
#
loop_
_entity.id
_entity.type
_entity.pdbx_description
1 polymer ?
#
loop_
_entity_poly.entity_id
_entity_poly.type
_entity_poly.pdbx_seq_one_letter_code
_entity_poly.pdbx_strand_id
1 'polypeptide(L)'
;MEEISKFHTVRGYQLLSQNKNLLTSGMEDYLEMIYRNSLTDGYMRINTISELLNVSAPSATKMVQKLTKLGLLDYKKYGIIFLTENGREIGKFLLERHNLIEAFLKNLGVTDNILVETELIEHYISANTLSKISLFNSFLSQNPEIVKKYNEFSNSNNSD
;
A
#
# COMPACT_ATOMS: atom_id res chain seq x y z
N MET A 1 -28.29 21.46 3.57
CA MET A 1 -27.73 21.90 4.84
C MET A 1 -26.34 21.31 4.90
N GLU A 2 -25.30 22.10 4.61
CA GLU A 2 -23.92 21.62 4.59
C GLU A 2 -23.53 21.26 6.03
N GLU A 3 -23.25 19.98 6.27
CA GLU A 3 -22.54 19.59 7.49
C GLU A 3 -21.18 20.30 7.45
N ILE A 4 -21.00 21.24 8.38
CA ILE A 4 -19.71 21.86 8.64
C ILE A 4 -18.77 20.70 9.00
N SER A 5 -17.93 20.30 8.04
CA SER A 5 -16.91 19.28 8.20
C SER A 5 -16.02 19.69 9.36
N LYS A 6 -16.28 19.11 10.54
CA LYS A 6 -15.50 19.35 11.74
C LYS A 6 -14.09 18.88 11.43
N PHE A 7 -13.15 19.82 11.28
CA PHE A 7 -11.78 19.49 10.93
C PHE A 7 -11.18 18.60 12.03
N HIS A 8 -10.72 17.42 11.63
CA HIS A 8 -9.98 16.51 12.50
C HIS A 8 -8.54 16.39 11.99
N THR A 9 -7.58 16.23 12.90
CA THR A 9 -6.21 15.85 12.50
C THR A 9 -6.20 14.41 11.99
N VAL A 10 -5.10 13.97 11.37
CA VAL A 10 -4.91 12.58 10.92
C VAL A 10 -5.31 11.58 12.02
N ARG A 11 -4.86 11.81 13.26
CA ARG A 11 -5.23 10.99 14.42
C ARG A 11 -6.74 10.99 14.72
N GLY A 12 -7.41 12.12 14.55
CA GLY A 12 -8.86 12.23 14.72
C GLY A 12 -9.65 11.41 13.69
N TYR A 13 -9.25 11.47 12.41
CA TYR A 13 -9.87 10.65 11.36
C TYR A 13 -9.55 9.15 11.52
N GLN A 14 -8.34 8.82 11.98
CA GLN A 14 -7.95 7.44 12.30
C GLN A 14 -8.83 6.85 13.39
N LEU A 15 -9.07 7.56 14.50
CA LEU A 15 -9.95 7.06 15.57
C LEU A 15 -11.39 6.81 15.11
N LEU A 16 -11.89 7.65 14.19
CA LEU A 16 -13.23 7.49 13.60
C LEU A 16 -13.32 6.27 12.65
N SER A 17 -12.21 5.93 11.98
CA SER A 17 -12.13 4.83 11.00
C SER A 17 -11.63 3.50 11.59
N GLN A 18 -10.89 3.52 12.69
CA GLN A 18 -10.38 2.33 13.40
C GLN A 18 -11.49 1.40 13.89
N ASN A 19 -12.69 1.92 14.14
CA ASN A 19 -13.87 1.10 14.47
C ASN A 19 -14.53 0.45 13.23
N LYS A 20 -14.09 0.76 12.01
CA LYS A 20 -14.65 0.26 10.74
C LYS A 20 -13.70 -0.62 9.92
N ASN A 21 -12.38 -0.45 10.06
CA ASN A 21 -11.40 -1.26 9.33
C ASN A 21 -10.89 -2.45 10.16
N LEU A 22 -11.12 -3.66 9.65
CA LEU A 22 -10.65 -4.92 10.25
C LEU A 22 -9.12 -5.08 10.21
N LEU A 23 -8.43 -4.43 9.27
CA LEU A 23 -6.99 -4.50 9.10
C LEU A 23 -6.32 -3.19 9.51
N THR A 24 -5.25 -3.30 10.30
CA THR A 24 -4.34 -2.18 10.59
C THR A 24 -3.32 -2.03 9.47
N SER A 25 -2.67 -0.87 9.31
CA SER A 25 -1.58 -0.69 8.33
C SER A 25 -0.52 -1.81 8.45
N GLY A 26 -0.04 -2.08 9.67
CA GLY A 26 0.92 -3.18 9.89
C GLY A 26 0.40 -4.59 9.59
N MET A 27 -0.90 -4.80 9.36
CA MET A 27 -1.42 -6.06 8.82
C MET A 27 -1.41 -6.05 7.29
N GLU A 28 -1.71 -4.91 6.70
CA GLU A 28 -1.62 -4.69 5.26
C GLU A 28 -0.18 -4.91 4.79
N ASP A 29 0.82 -4.33 5.46
CA ASP A 29 2.25 -4.49 5.13
C ASP A 29 2.66 -5.98 5.05
N TYR A 30 2.17 -6.79 5.98
CA TYR A 30 2.44 -8.24 5.99
C TYR A 30 1.79 -8.92 4.78
N LEU A 31 0.52 -8.64 4.52
CA LEU A 31 -0.22 -9.28 3.42
C LEU A 31 0.37 -8.90 2.06
N GLU A 32 0.69 -7.62 1.87
CA GLU A 32 1.35 -7.14 0.66
C GLU A 32 2.71 -7.80 0.48
N MET A 33 3.58 -7.74 1.50
CA MET A 33 4.94 -8.25 1.39
C MET A 33 4.96 -9.77 1.17
N ILE A 34 4.07 -10.52 1.84
CA ILE A 34 3.89 -11.96 1.59
C ILE A 34 3.40 -12.19 0.16
N TYR A 35 2.41 -11.43 -0.32
CA TYR A 35 1.89 -11.57 -1.67
C TYR A 35 2.97 -11.31 -2.72
N ARG A 36 3.67 -10.17 -2.62
CA ARG A 36 4.75 -9.76 -3.53
C ARG A 36 5.81 -10.85 -3.71
N ASN A 37 6.22 -11.48 -2.62
CA ASN A 37 7.23 -12.56 -2.65
C ASN A 37 6.65 -13.92 -3.06
N SER A 38 5.38 -14.19 -2.74
CA SER A 38 4.72 -15.44 -3.13
C SER A 38 4.55 -15.59 -4.64
N LEU A 39 4.68 -14.51 -5.42
CA LEU A 39 4.63 -14.55 -6.88
C LEU A 39 5.80 -15.35 -7.48
N THR A 40 6.93 -15.45 -6.77
CA THR A 40 8.10 -16.19 -7.22
C THR A 40 8.09 -17.63 -6.73
N ASP A 41 7.98 -17.83 -5.40
CA ASP A 41 8.19 -19.15 -4.78
C ASP A 41 6.89 -19.83 -4.31
N GLY A 42 5.75 -19.13 -4.35
CA GLY A 42 4.46 -19.61 -3.87
C GLY A 42 4.26 -19.61 -2.35
N TYR A 43 5.30 -19.28 -1.57
CA TYR A 43 5.27 -19.23 -0.11
C TYR A 43 6.21 -18.15 0.45
N MET A 44 6.10 -17.88 1.76
CA MET A 44 6.99 -16.99 2.51
C MET A 44 7.55 -17.71 3.74
N ARG A 45 8.75 -17.34 4.20
CA ARG A 45 9.32 -17.83 5.47
C ARG A 45 9.26 -16.76 6.55
N ILE A 46 9.04 -17.17 7.79
CA ILE A 46 8.91 -16.27 8.95
C ILE A 46 10.14 -15.38 9.17
N ASN A 47 11.35 -15.93 8.98
CA ASN A 47 12.58 -15.17 9.13
C ASN A 47 12.71 -14.11 8.03
N THR A 48 12.46 -14.51 6.78
CA THR A 48 12.49 -13.61 5.61
C THR A 48 11.52 -12.45 5.78
N ILE A 49 10.26 -12.70 6.16
CA ILE A 49 9.30 -11.60 6.35
C ILE A 49 9.69 -10.69 7.53
N SER A 50 10.30 -11.23 8.59
CA SER A 50 10.76 -10.41 9.72
C SER A 50 11.92 -9.49 9.33
N GLU A 51 12.82 -9.96 8.47
CA GLU A 51 13.93 -9.16 7.93
C GLU A 51 13.42 -8.08 6.97
N LEU A 52 12.54 -8.44 6.03
CA LEU A 52 11.97 -7.52 5.05
C LEU A 52 11.19 -6.38 5.69
N LEU A 53 10.44 -6.67 6.77
CA LEU A 53 9.67 -5.66 7.50
C LEU A 53 10.43 -5.02 8.66
N ASN A 54 11.71 -5.36 8.83
CA ASN A 54 12.58 -4.85 9.89
C ASN A 54 11.94 -4.95 11.30
N VAL A 55 11.38 -6.12 11.62
CA VAL A 55 10.81 -6.43 12.94
C VAL A 55 11.46 -7.67 13.55
N SER A 56 11.30 -7.85 14.87
CA SER A 56 11.78 -9.07 15.52
C SER A 56 10.96 -10.30 15.11
N ALA A 57 11.62 -11.46 14.99
CA ALA A 57 10.96 -12.74 14.66
C ALA A 57 9.78 -13.10 15.60
N PRO A 58 9.84 -12.84 16.94
CA PRO A 58 8.68 -13.03 17.81
C PRO A 58 7.50 -12.10 17.46
N SER A 59 7.77 -10.85 17.09
CA SER A 59 6.72 -9.91 16.65
C SER A 59 6.10 -10.35 15.33
N ALA A 60 6.91 -10.77 14.36
CA ALA A 60 6.43 -11.32 13.10
C ALA A 60 5.57 -12.56 13.30
N THR A 61 6.00 -13.48 14.17
CA THR A 61 5.22 -14.69 14.50
C THR A 61 3.85 -14.33 15.08
N LYS A 62 3.78 -13.36 16.00
CA LYS A 62 2.51 -12.90 16.58
C LYS A 62 1.58 -12.32 15.51
N MET A 63 2.10 -11.50 14.59
CA MET A 63 1.31 -10.90 13.52
C MET A 63 0.79 -11.98 12.54
N VAL A 64 1.66 -12.87 12.08
CA VAL A 64 1.30 -13.99 11.19
C VAL A 64 0.23 -14.89 11.83
N GLN A 65 0.36 -15.20 13.11
CA GLN A 65 -0.66 -15.96 13.84
C GLN A 65 -2.00 -15.21 13.93
N LYS A 66 -1.97 -13.88 14.09
CA LYS A 66 -3.18 -13.05 14.08
C LYS A 66 -3.87 -13.09 12.72
N LEU A 67 -3.12 -12.91 11.64
CA LEU A 67 -3.63 -13.01 10.26
C LEU A 67 -4.11 -14.43 9.90
N THR A 68 -3.48 -15.46 10.46
CA THR A 68 -3.95 -16.86 10.33
C THR A 68 -5.31 -17.05 11.00
N LYS A 69 -5.51 -16.49 12.21
CA LYS A 69 -6.82 -16.53 12.90
C LYS A 69 -7.91 -15.76 12.15
N LEU A 70 -7.54 -14.75 11.38
CA LEU A 70 -8.45 -14.02 10.48
C LEU A 70 -8.72 -14.76 9.16
N GLY A 71 -8.13 -15.95 8.96
CA GLY A 71 -8.32 -16.76 7.76
C GLY A 71 -7.64 -16.17 6.52
N LEU A 72 -6.63 -15.32 6.68
CA LEU A 72 -5.90 -14.69 5.57
C LEU A 72 -4.60 -15.42 5.23
N LEU A 73 -3.96 -16.02 6.23
CA LEU A 73 -2.74 -16.80 6.08
C LEU A 73 -2.94 -18.25 6.54
N ASP A 74 -2.10 -19.14 6.03
CA ASP A 74 -1.94 -20.51 6.51
C ASP A 74 -0.49 -20.72 6.97
N TYR A 75 -0.30 -20.71 8.29
CA TYR A 75 1.01 -20.85 8.92
C TYR A 75 1.31 -22.31 9.27
N LYS A 76 2.33 -22.87 8.62
CA LYS A 76 2.76 -24.28 8.74
C LYS A 76 3.98 -24.44 9.65
N LYS A 77 4.30 -25.71 9.96
CA LYS A 77 5.55 -26.09 10.62
C LYS A 77 6.77 -25.55 9.86
N TYR A 78 7.88 -25.41 10.56
CA TYR A 78 9.15 -24.87 10.04
C TYR A 78 9.09 -23.40 9.56
N GLY A 79 8.07 -22.65 9.98
CA GLY A 79 8.00 -21.22 9.70
C GLY A 79 7.53 -20.87 8.29
N ILE A 80 6.87 -21.80 7.60
CA ILE A 80 6.37 -21.60 6.23
C ILE A 80 4.97 -20.97 6.28
N ILE A 81 4.76 -19.94 5.46
CA ILE A 81 3.54 -19.14 5.40
C ILE A 81 2.99 -19.20 3.97
N PHE A 82 1.73 -19.56 3.82
CA PHE A 82 0.99 -19.45 2.57
C PHE A 82 -0.11 -18.41 2.69
N LEU A 83 -0.45 -17.76 1.59
CA LEU A 83 -1.70 -17.01 1.48
C LEU A 83 -2.85 -17.98 1.27
N THR A 84 -3.94 -17.76 2.00
CA THR A 84 -5.24 -18.31 1.62
C THR A 84 -5.76 -17.58 0.38
N GLU A 85 -6.88 -18.01 -0.19
CA GLU A 85 -7.51 -17.31 -1.31
C GLU A 85 -7.88 -15.86 -0.92
N ASN A 86 -8.56 -15.68 0.23
CA ASN A 86 -8.92 -14.36 0.75
C ASN A 86 -7.69 -13.48 0.99
N GLY A 87 -6.62 -14.07 1.56
CA GLY A 87 -5.37 -13.36 1.77
C GLY A 87 -4.70 -12.93 0.45
N ARG A 88 -4.77 -13.78 -0.58
CA ARG A 88 -4.23 -13.50 -1.91
C ARG A 88 -4.99 -12.35 -2.58
N GLU A 89 -6.32 -12.33 -2.52
CA GLU A 89 -7.12 -11.23 -3.07
C GLU A 89 -6.76 -9.89 -2.41
N ILE A 90 -6.67 -9.87 -1.09
CA ILE A 90 -6.30 -8.66 -0.33
C ILE A 90 -4.85 -8.25 -0.65
N GLY A 91 -3.90 -9.18 -0.58
CA GLY A 91 -2.50 -8.90 -0.87
C GLY A 91 -2.28 -8.37 -2.30
N LYS A 92 -3.03 -8.90 -3.27
CA LYS A 92 -3.05 -8.38 -4.64
C LYS A 92 -3.54 -6.94 -4.70
N PHE A 93 -4.67 -6.66 -4.06
CA PHE A 93 -5.23 -5.30 -4.01
C PHE A 93 -4.25 -4.30 -3.37
N LEU A 94 -3.58 -4.70 -2.28
CA LEU A 94 -2.59 -3.85 -1.60
C LEU A 94 -1.41 -3.54 -2.51
N LEU A 95 -0.85 -4.56 -3.20
CA LEU A 95 0.22 -4.33 -4.17
C LEU A 95 -0.23 -3.46 -5.36
N GLU A 96 -1.46 -3.62 -5.83
CA GLU A 96 -2.04 -2.77 -6.88
C GLU A 96 -2.17 -1.31 -6.41
N ARG A 97 -2.63 -1.10 -5.17
CA ARG A 97 -2.71 0.22 -4.54
C ARG A 97 -1.35 0.88 -4.48
N HIS A 98 -0.33 0.17 -3.96
CA HIS A 98 1.06 0.63 -3.93
C HIS A 98 1.51 1.13 -5.31
N ASN A 99 1.38 0.28 -6.33
CA ASN A 99 1.82 0.57 -7.69
C ASN A 99 1.09 1.78 -8.31
N LEU A 100 -0.21 1.94 -8.03
CA LEU A 100 -0.99 3.08 -8.51
C LEU A 100 -0.53 4.40 -7.88
N ILE A 101 -0.26 4.41 -6.58
CA ILE A 101 0.25 5.57 -5.88
C ILE A 101 1.66 5.91 -6.37
N GLU A 102 2.54 4.91 -6.47
CA GLU A 102 3.90 5.11 -6.96
C GLU A 102 3.89 5.68 -8.39
N ALA A 103 3.10 5.11 -9.30
CA ALA A 103 2.97 5.60 -10.67
C ALA A 103 2.43 7.04 -10.72
N PHE A 104 1.51 7.39 -9.83
CA PHE A 104 0.99 8.75 -9.72
C PHE A 104 2.07 9.74 -9.27
N LEU A 105 2.83 9.40 -8.24
CA LEU A 105 3.94 10.24 -7.77
C LEU A 105 5.03 10.39 -8.87
N LYS A 106 5.34 9.33 -9.62
CA LYS A 106 6.23 9.40 -10.79
C LYS A 106 5.69 10.35 -11.85
N ASN A 107 4.39 10.27 -12.16
CA ASN A 107 3.75 11.16 -13.13
C ASN A 107 3.77 12.63 -12.71
N LEU A 108 3.82 12.92 -11.41
CA LEU A 108 3.99 14.28 -10.89
C LEU A 108 5.43 14.79 -10.97
N GLY A 109 6.40 13.92 -11.27
CA GLY A 109 7.82 14.25 -11.30
C GLY A 109 8.56 14.06 -9.98
N VAL A 110 7.97 13.35 -9.01
CA VAL A 110 8.62 13.05 -7.72
C VAL A 110 9.77 12.06 -7.96
N THR A 111 11.00 12.47 -7.68
CA THR A 111 12.21 11.63 -7.80
C THR A 111 12.76 11.18 -6.46
N ASP A 112 12.73 12.07 -5.47
CA ASP A 112 13.33 11.81 -4.15
C ASP A 112 12.33 11.13 -3.23
N ASN A 113 12.78 10.13 -2.47
CA ASN A 113 11.99 9.43 -1.45
C ASN A 113 10.66 8.82 -1.93
N ILE A 114 10.48 8.60 -3.23
CA ILE A 114 9.19 8.17 -3.78
C ILE A 114 8.64 6.89 -3.14
N LEU A 115 9.52 5.92 -2.84
CA LEU A 115 9.13 4.70 -2.16
C LEU A 115 8.59 4.99 -0.76
N VAL A 116 9.29 5.81 0.02
CA VAL A 116 8.88 6.19 1.38
C VAL A 116 7.55 6.92 1.36
N GLU A 117 7.36 7.88 0.47
CA GLU A 117 6.10 8.62 0.33
C GLU A 117 4.95 7.70 -0.12
N THR A 118 5.21 6.75 -1.02
CA THR A 118 4.22 5.75 -1.45
C THR A 118 3.71 4.95 -0.27
N GLU A 119 4.62 4.34 0.50
CA GLU A 119 4.30 3.53 1.69
C GLU A 119 3.52 4.34 2.74
N LEU A 120 3.89 5.61 2.96
CA LEU A 120 3.19 6.47 3.92
C LEU A 120 1.79 6.86 3.44
N ILE A 121 1.59 7.09 2.15
CA ILE A 121 0.31 7.55 1.59
C ILE A 121 -0.70 6.42 1.46
N GLU A 122 -0.26 5.23 1.05
CA GLU A 122 -1.17 4.18 0.59
C GLU A 122 -2.15 3.66 1.66
N HIS A 123 -1.78 3.70 2.94
CA HIS A 123 -2.67 3.28 4.03
C HIS A 123 -3.76 4.29 4.39
N TYR A 124 -3.64 5.54 3.92
CA TYR A 124 -4.55 6.64 4.29
C TYR A 124 -5.40 7.13 3.13
N ILE A 125 -5.30 6.46 1.98
CA ILE A 125 -6.08 6.82 0.81
C ILE A 125 -7.40 6.05 0.74
N SER A 126 -8.49 6.76 0.42
CA SER A 126 -9.79 6.12 0.20
C SER A 126 -9.83 5.38 -1.13
N ALA A 127 -10.65 4.34 -1.23
CA ALA A 127 -10.88 3.61 -2.48
C ALA A 127 -11.38 4.54 -3.61
N ASN A 128 -12.19 5.56 -3.30
CA ASN A 128 -12.65 6.54 -4.27
C ASN A 128 -11.47 7.38 -4.81
N THR A 129 -10.60 7.88 -3.93
CA THR A 129 -9.42 8.65 -4.35
C THR A 129 -8.47 7.78 -5.18
N LEU A 130 -8.22 6.53 -4.75
CA LEU A 130 -7.40 5.57 -5.50
C LEU A 130 -7.95 5.31 -6.91
N SER A 131 -9.27 5.17 -7.05
CA SER A 131 -9.93 5.01 -8.36
C SER A 131 -9.71 6.23 -9.27
N LYS A 132 -9.77 7.46 -8.72
CA LYS A 132 -9.47 8.68 -9.48
C LYS A 132 -8.00 8.77 -9.89
N ILE A 133 -7.08 8.39 -9.00
CA ILE A 133 -5.66 8.30 -9.32
C ILE A 133 -5.42 7.30 -10.46
N SER A 134 -6.02 6.11 -10.38
CA SER A 134 -5.90 5.09 -11.43
C SER A 134 -6.39 5.59 -12.79
N LEU A 135 -7.54 6.27 -12.81
CA LEU A 135 -8.07 6.89 -14.03
C LEU A 135 -7.12 7.96 -14.58
N PHE A 136 -6.57 8.81 -13.71
CA PHE A 136 -5.64 9.86 -14.11
C PHE A 136 -4.32 9.30 -14.64
N ASN A 137 -3.75 8.29 -13.98
CA ASN A 137 -2.57 7.58 -14.49
C ASN A 137 -2.83 6.97 -15.86
N SER A 138 -4.00 6.35 -16.05
CA SER A 138 -4.41 5.78 -17.34
C SER A 138 -4.54 6.84 -18.42
N PHE A 139 -5.13 8.00 -18.09
CA PHE A 139 -5.21 9.14 -18.99
C PHE A 139 -3.83 9.63 -19.41
N LEU A 140 -2.91 9.84 -18.47
CA LEU A 140 -1.54 10.29 -18.79
C LEU A 140 -0.78 9.26 -19.64
N SER A 141 -0.91 7.97 -19.33
CA SER A 141 -0.30 6.90 -20.13
C SER A 141 -0.79 6.86 -21.57
N GLN A 142 -2.03 7.28 -21.83
CA GLN A 142 -2.62 7.32 -23.18
C GLN A 142 -2.35 8.64 -23.92
N ASN A 143 -1.89 9.67 -23.21
CA ASN A 143 -1.66 11.02 -23.74
C ASN A 143 -0.23 11.50 -23.40
N PRO A 144 0.83 10.86 -23.93
CA PRO A 144 2.21 11.15 -23.59
C PRO A 144 2.65 12.59 -23.92
N GLU A 145 2.01 13.24 -24.86
CA GLU A 145 2.23 14.65 -25.19
C GLU A 145 1.82 15.60 -24.05
N ILE A 146 0.82 15.23 -23.24
CA ILE A 146 0.43 16.01 -22.05
C ILE A 146 1.48 15.88 -20.97
N VAL A 147 1.99 14.66 -20.75
CA VAL A 147 3.11 14.41 -19.82
C VAL A 147 4.33 15.23 -20.24
N LYS A 148 4.66 15.25 -21.53
CA LYS A 148 5.78 16.06 -22.06
C LYS A 148 5.57 17.55 -21.76
N LYS A 149 4.38 18.09 -22.04
CA LYS A 149 4.05 19.50 -21.74
C LYS A 149 4.16 19.81 -20.25
N TYR A 150 3.70 18.92 -19.39
CA TYR A 150 3.82 19.08 -17.94
C TYR A 150 5.28 19.09 -17.48
N ASN A 151 6.10 18.17 -18.00
CA ASN A 151 7.52 18.11 -17.67
C ASN A 151 8.28 19.36 -18.15
N GLU A 152 7.97 19.87 -19.35
CA GLU A 152 8.52 21.14 -19.85
C GLU A 152 8.15 22.30 -18.91
N PHE A 153 6.88 22.39 -18.50
CA PHE A 153 6.41 23.40 -17.54
C PHE A 153 7.09 23.28 -16.18
N SER A 154 7.24 22.07 -15.64
CA SER A 154 7.87 21.84 -14.34
C SER A 154 9.36 22.23 -14.35
N ASN A 155 10.10 21.85 -15.40
CA ASN A 155 11.52 22.17 -15.51
C ASN A 155 11.79 23.68 -15.63
N SER A 156 10.92 24.42 -16.33
CA SER A 156 11.02 25.87 -16.41
C SER A 156 10.82 26.59 -15.07
N ASN A 157 10.06 25.98 -14.14
CA ASN A 157 9.79 26.57 -12.82
C ASN A 157 10.74 26.08 -11.72
N ASN A 158 11.50 25.01 -11.95
CA ASN A 158 12.50 24.48 -11.00
C ASN A 158 13.92 25.05 -11.24
N SER A 159 14.07 26.01 -12.15
CA SER A 159 15.36 26.65 -12.49
C SER A 159 15.63 27.96 -11.73
N ASP A 160 14.82 28.27 -10.72
CA ASP A 160 14.97 29.38 -9.76
C ASP A 160 15.24 28.84 -8.34
#